data_AF-A0A1S1HUS2-F1
#
_entry.id   AF-A0A1S1HUS2-F1
#
_cell.length_a   1.000
_cell.length_b   1.000
_cell.length_c   1.000
_cell.angle_alpha   90.00
_cell.angle_beta   90.00
_cell.angle_gamma   90.00
#
_symmetry.space_group_name_H-M   'P 1'
#
loop_
_entity.id
_entity.type
_entity.pdbx_description
1 polymer ?
#
loop_
_entity_poly.entity_id
_entity_poly.type
_entity_poly.pdbx_seq_one_letter_code
_entity_poly.pdbx_strand_id
1 'polypeptide(L)'
;MKLNWIFAVKYMLAILLAWYISSYFGFDKPYWSMMTVAIIGYPDPSLSLAKMAARLVGSVIGVIVVTLIANISLSDHWLFTSLIIIWLSVCLFMALTSRYMMPYMFSLSGYTSAIIAFGTSVYPLPMTIFNLSQERLMEVMIGIIIYTFINYALPNRSNVPQTVLLNRKISTDRKNVLSSVFKGNYDNTMKNLSVIIADSIAYDEVSKYESHFLSFKKAHSKALKLPILVTISIIGLVDRAFLRYEKYNQLLSLKKEISRPSTFQSYAFFDWKDAFLNTLRLVVSLVISVMFWLNTGWEYGYILPVLVSISFTFGITIPNANKLAFIVFIVALLVIAFSYVLKFFFLIQASSFMQAALIMIPIFILFGVLKTVGKLAFLISHIMCISLIFLINFTNPMSFDFVFFANTAIALIFSIIIVILMLYIIPLSSAQQIETRKVNFILQKINTLPLNELVLIKIRNTLLMNVNSLYEHKNINQFYVLIALISLYELSESDQVRELMVSIINAVSIGDDKDNILKSLNGTETIYSDSNVKYAKDIIGFLL
;
A
#
# COMPACT_ATOMS: atom_id res chain seq x y z
N MET A 1 -3.09 19.13 15.29
CA MET A 1 -3.92 17.92 15.00
C MET A 1 -5.17 18.00 15.84
N LYS A 2 -6.37 17.98 15.24
CA LYS A 2 -7.62 17.91 16.01
C LYS A 2 -7.93 16.44 16.28
N LEU A 3 -8.02 16.03 17.54
CA LEU A 3 -8.51 14.70 17.92
C LEU A 3 -9.90 14.51 17.33
N ASN A 4 -10.12 13.43 16.57
CA ASN A 4 -11.43 13.10 16.02
C ASN A 4 -12.16 12.14 16.96
N TRP A 5 -12.71 12.69 18.05
CA TRP A 5 -13.47 11.94 19.06
C TRP A 5 -14.69 11.23 18.46
N ILE A 6 -15.31 11.81 17.43
CA ILE A 6 -16.44 11.21 16.71
C ILE A 6 -16.02 9.88 16.07
N PHE A 7 -14.83 9.81 15.48
CA PHE A 7 -14.30 8.57 14.94
C PHE A 7 -14.05 7.54 16.05
N ALA A 8 -13.45 7.96 17.17
CA ALA A 8 -13.14 7.06 18.27
C ALA A 8 -14.40 6.40 18.87
N VAL A 9 -15.46 7.18 19.07
CA VAL A 9 -16.74 6.68 19.58
C VAL A 9 -17.38 5.69 18.59
N LYS A 10 -17.41 6.00 17.28
CA LYS A 10 -17.92 5.07 16.26
C LYS A 10 -17.13 3.77 16.22
N TYR A 11 -15.81 3.88 16.29
CA TYR A 11 -14.91 2.73 16.28
C TYR A 11 -15.18 1.81 17.48
N MET A 12 -15.31 2.38 18.68
CA MET A 12 -15.65 1.64 19.88
C MET A 12 -17.05 1.00 19.79
N LEU A 13 -18.07 1.76 19.39
CA LEU A 13 -19.42 1.24 19.21
C LEU A 13 -19.46 0.09 18.20
N ALA A 14 -18.69 0.19 17.11
CA ALA A 14 -18.68 -0.84 16.07
C ALA A 14 -18.06 -2.14 16.57
N ILE A 15 -16.98 -2.06 17.36
CA ILE A 15 -16.36 -3.25 17.94
C ILE A 15 -17.30 -3.91 18.96
N LEU A 16 -17.93 -3.12 19.83
CA LEU A 16 -18.85 -3.65 20.85
C LEU A 16 -20.13 -4.23 20.23
N LEU A 17 -20.69 -3.57 19.21
CA LEU A 17 -21.86 -4.09 18.49
C LEU A 17 -21.50 -5.37 17.73
N ALA A 18 -20.30 -5.46 17.15
CA ALA A 18 -19.79 -6.67 16.50
C ALA A 18 -19.62 -7.83 17.48
N TRP A 19 -19.12 -7.55 18.68
CA TRP A 19 -19.08 -8.52 19.76
C TRP A 19 -20.49 -8.99 20.14
N TYR A 20 -21.40 -8.05 20.43
CA TYR A 20 -22.76 -8.34 20.87
C TYR A 20 -23.55 -9.18 19.85
N ILE A 21 -23.59 -8.75 18.60
CA ILE A 21 -24.36 -9.43 17.55
C ILE A 21 -23.79 -10.82 17.27
N SER A 22 -22.48 -10.97 17.23
CA SER A 22 -21.86 -12.29 17.00
C SER A 22 -22.13 -13.24 18.18
N SER A 23 -22.06 -12.74 19.42
CA SER A 23 -22.44 -13.52 20.59
C SER A 23 -23.94 -13.86 20.61
N TYR A 24 -24.81 -12.96 20.14
CA TYR A 24 -26.24 -13.21 20.06
C TYR A 24 -26.60 -14.31 19.05
N PHE A 25 -25.90 -14.38 17.93
CA PHE A 25 -26.06 -15.47 16.95
C PHE A 25 -25.48 -16.81 17.40
N GLY A 26 -24.83 -16.87 18.58
CA GLY A 26 -24.29 -18.11 19.12
C GLY A 26 -22.96 -18.54 18.50
N PHE A 27 -22.21 -17.64 17.85
CA PHE A 27 -20.87 -17.97 17.36
C PHE A 27 -19.90 -18.21 18.52
N ASP A 28 -19.10 -19.27 18.44
CA ASP A 28 -18.13 -19.65 19.46
C ASP A 28 -17.04 -18.58 19.69
N LYS A 29 -16.64 -17.89 18.62
CA LYS A 29 -15.45 -17.02 18.56
C LYS A 29 -15.75 -15.59 18.07
N PRO A 30 -16.62 -14.82 18.76
CA PRO A 30 -17.01 -13.47 18.35
C PRO A 30 -15.83 -12.48 18.19
N TYR A 31 -14.68 -12.78 18.79
CA TYR A 31 -13.44 -11.99 18.64
C TYR A 31 -13.03 -11.77 17.17
N TRP A 32 -13.39 -12.68 16.27
CA TRP A 32 -13.08 -12.58 14.85
C TRP A 32 -13.85 -11.47 14.12
N SER A 33 -15.11 -11.26 14.51
CA SER A 33 -15.95 -10.16 14.04
C SER A 33 -15.44 -8.82 14.59
N MET A 34 -15.09 -8.80 15.88
CA MET A 34 -14.44 -7.64 16.52
C MET A 34 -13.13 -7.25 15.81
N MET A 35 -12.28 -8.23 15.52
CA MET A 35 -11.03 -8.01 14.77
C MET A 35 -11.29 -7.46 13.38
N THR A 36 -12.33 -7.94 12.69
CA THR A 36 -12.70 -7.40 11.37
C THR A 36 -12.99 -5.91 11.45
N VAL A 37 -13.80 -5.48 12.42
CA VAL A 37 -14.06 -4.06 12.67
C VAL A 37 -12.78 -3.30 13.03
N ALA A 38 -11.95 -3.88 13.90
CA ALA A 38 -10.69 -3.26 14.31
C ALA A 38 -9.73 -3.03 13.12
N ILE A 39 -9.71 -3.97 12.18
CA ILE A 39 -8.89 -3.93 10.97
C ILE A 39 -9.43 -2.92 9.96
N ILE A 40 -10.74 -2.90 9.67
CA ILE A 40 -11.32 -2.01 8.66
C ILE A 40 -11.57 -0.58 9.18
N GLY A 41 -11.58 -0.38 10.50
CA GLY A 41 -11.80 0.90 11.17
C GLY A 41 -10.64 1.86 10.98
N TYR A 42 -10.62 2.54 9.84
CA TYR A 42 -9.70 3.63 9.50
C TYR A 42 -10.43 4.98 9.59
N PRO A 43 -9.74 6.07 10.00
CA PRO A 43 -10.32 7.42 10.02
C PRO A 43 -10.86 7.88 8.67
N ASP A 44 -10.29 7.35 7.59
CA ASP A 44 -10.61 7.68 6.21
C ASP A 44 -11.66 6.72 5.62
N PRO A 45 -12.86 7.21 5.25
CA PRO A 45 -13.95 6.35 4.77
C PRO A 45 -13.63 5.63 3.47
N SER A 46 -12.93 6.29 2.55
CA SER A 46 -12.54 5.72 1.26
C SER A 46 -11.60 4.53 1.45
N LEU A 47 -10.54 4.71 2.26
CA LEU A 47 -9.59 3.66 2.61
C LEU A 47 -10.25 2.48 3.35
N SER A 48 -11.22 2.79 4.21
CA SER A 48 -11.98 1.77 4.93
C SER A 48 -12.83 0.92 3.98
N LEU A 49 -13.55 1.53 3.04
CA LEU A 49 -14.33 0.84 2.01
C LEU A 49 -13.47 -0.13 1.19
N ALA A 50 -12.23 0.28 0.90
CA ALA A 50 -11.24 -0.51 0.17
C ALA A 50 -10.96 -1.82 0.88
N LYS A 51 -10.68 -1.66 2.17
CA LYS A 51 -10.28 -2.74 3.05
C LYS A 51 -11.45 -3.65 3.33
N MET A 52 -12.68 -3.14 3.42
CA MET A 52 -13.87 -3.96 3.52
C MET A 52 -14.04 -4.86 2.29
N ALA A 53 -13.97 -4.31 1.08
CA ALA A 53 -14.09 -5.07 -0.16
C ALA A 53 -12.96 -6.09 -0.33
N ALA A 54 -11.71 -5.66 -0.15
CA ALA A 54 -10.54 -6.54 -0.19
C ALA A 54 -10.60 -7.62 0.89
N ARG A 55 -11.21 -7.32 2.06
CA ARG A 55 -11.38 -8.29 3.13
C ARG A 55 -12.38 -9.38 2.76
N LEU A 56 -13.53 -8.98 2.25
CA LEU A 56 -14.57 -9.89 1.82
C LEU A 56 -14.07 -10.83 0.73
N VAL A 57 -13.47 -10.28 -0.33
CA VAL A 57 -12.96 -11.06 -1.47
C VAL A 57 -11.82 -11.98 -1.04
N GLY A 58 -10.85 -11.47 -0.26
CA GLY A 58 -9.73 -12.27 0.22
C GLY A 58 -10.17 -13.44 1.10
N SER A 59 -11.12 -13.22 2.01
CA SER A 59 -11.65 -14.29 2.87
C SER A 59 -12.40 -15.37 2.07
N VAL A 60 -13.20 -14.97 1.07
CA VAL A 60 -13.91 -15.91 0.19
C VAL A 60 -12.93 -16.77 -0.59
N ILE A 61 -11.91 -16.17 -1.22
CA ILE A 61 -10.89 -16.92 -1.97
C ILE A 61 -10.14 -17.87 -1.03
N GLY A 62 -9.73 -17.41 0.14
CA GLY A 62 -9.02 -18.25 1.12
C GLY A 62 -9.83 -19.46 1.56
N VAL A 63 -11.13 -19.28 1.83
CA VAL A 63 -12.04 -20.36 2.22
C VAL A 63 -12.25 -21.37 1.08
N ILE A 64 -12.41 -20.90 -0.16
CA ILE A 64 -12.53 -21.79 -1.31
C ILE A 64 -11.26 -22.62 -1.49
N VAL A 65 -10.08 -22.00 -1.38
CA VAL A 65 -8.82 -22.70 -1.62
C VAL A 65 -8.50 -23.69 -0.50
N VAL A 66 -8.69 -23.33 0.78
CA VAL A 66 -8.44 -24.27 1.88
C VAL A 66 -9.38 -25.48 1.84
N THR A 67 -10.65 -25.29 1.45
CA THR A 67 -11.60 -26.40 1.31
C THR A 67 -11.25 -27.31 0.13
N LEU A 68 -10.79 -26.76 -0.99
CA LEU A 68 -10.28 -27.55 -2.12
C LEU A 68 -9.02 -28.34 -1.75
N ILE A 69 -8.06 -27.70 -1.07
CA ILE A 69 -6.83 -28.36 -0.59
C ILE A 69 -7.21 -29.49 0.38
N ALA A 70 -8.08 -29.20 1.35
CA ALA A 70 -8.55 -30.20 2.30
C ALA A 70 -9.20 -31.41 1.61
N ASN A 71 -10.05 -31.19 0.59
CA ASN A 71 -10.68 -32.31 -0.13
C ASN A 71 -9.67 -33.29 -0.74
N ILE A 72 -8.49 -32.81 -1.13
CA ILE A 72 -7.45 -33.64 -1.76
C ILE A 72 -6.54 -34.28 -0.73
N SER A 73 -6.17 -33.54 0.32
CA SER A 73 -5.05 -33.91 1.18
C SER A 73 -5.36 -34.04 2.66
N LEU A 74 -6.62 -33.96 3.11
CA LEU A 74 -6.96 -34.01 4.55
C LEU A 74 -6.46 -35.29 5.25
N SER A 75 -6.38 -36.39 4.51
CA SER A 75 -5.93 -37.68 5.04
C SER A 75 -4.44 -37.71 5.41
N ASP A 76 -3.61 -36.87 4.78
CA ASP A 76 -2.17 -36.82 5.01
C ASP A 76 -1.75 -35.43 5.50
N HIS A 77 -1.31 -35.36 6.76
CA HIS A 77 -0.90 -34.12 7.40
C HIS A 77 0.26 -33.42 6.68
N TRP A 78 1.24 -34.18 6.17
CA TRP A 78 2.41 -33.59 5.50
C TRP A 78 2.03 -33.01 4.14
N LEU A 79 1.19 -33.73 3.39
CA LEU A 79 0.66 -33.24 2.12
C LEU A 79 -0.21 -31.99 2.35
N PHE A 80 -1.10 -32.01 3.34
CA PHE A 80 -1.96 -30.87 3.66
C PHE A 80 -1.18 -29.62 4.06
N THR A 81 -0.22 -29.75 4.97
CA THR A 81 0.60 -28.61 5.41
C THR A 81 1.48 -28.05 4.28
N SER A 82 2.05 -28.92 3.43
CA SER A 82 2.86 -28.47 2.29
C SER A 82 2.05 -27.67 1.27
N LEU A 83 0.84 -28.12 0.91
CA LEU A 83 -0.05 -27.40 -0.01
C LEU A 83 -0.47 -26.04 0.54
N ILE A 84 -0.70 -25.93 1.84
CA ILE A 84 -1.02 -24.65 2.49
C ILE A 84 0.18 -23.70 2.48
N ILE A 85 1.40 -24.20 2.71
CA ILE A 85 2.63 -23.39 2.60
C ILE A 85 2.81 -22.89 1.16
N ILE A 86 2.58 -23.74 0.15
CA ILE A 86 2.64 -23.35 -1.26
C ILE A 86 1.62 -22.25 -1.55
N TRP A 87 0.37 -22.41 -1.13
CA TRP A 87 -0.66 -21.40 -1.34
C TRP A 87 -0.33 -20.07 -0.67
N LEU A 88 0.11 -20.10 0.60
CA LEU A 88 0.59 -18.92 1.33
C LEU A 88 1.73 -18.21 0.60
N SER A 89 2.65 -18.98 0.01
CA SER A 89 3.79 -18.47 -0.76
C SER A 89 3.34 -17.76 -2.03
N VAL A 90 2.41 -18.37 -2.77
CA VAL A 90 1.80 -17.75 -3.96
C VAL A 90 1.07 -16.46 -3.58
N CYS A 91 0.29 -16.48 -2.50
CA CYS A 91 -0.40 -15.30 -2.00
C CYS A 91 0.56 -14.17 -1.60
N LEU A 92 1.64 -14.47 -0.88
CA LEU A 92 2.62 -13.45 -0.49
C LEU A 92 3.36 -12.90 -1.71
N PHE A 93 3.75 -13.76 -2.65
CA PHE A 93 4.40 -13.33 -3.88
C PHE A 93 3.51 -12.40 -4.70
N MET A 94 2.24 -12.80 -4.92
CA MET A 94 1.24 -11.94 -5.58
C MET A 94 1.03 -10.64 -4.81
N ALA A 95 0.98 -10.69 -3.48
CA ALA A 95 0.83 -9.51 -2.65
C ALA A 95 1.97 -8.51 -2.89
N LEU A 96 3.22 -8.98 -2.93
CA LEU A 96 4.40 -8.15 -3.14
C LEU A 96 4.52 -7.60 -4.57
N THR A 97 3.98 -8.32 -5.55
CA THR A 97 3.94 -7.84 -6.94
C THR A 97 2.71 -6.97 -7.24
N SER A 98 1.72 -6.92 -6.37
CA SER A 98 0.48 -6.19 -6.64
C SER A 98 0.51 -4.75 -6.11
N ARG A 99 -0.39 -3.89 -6.61
CA ARG A 99 -0.51 -2.48 -6.22
C ARG A 99 -1.84 -2.20 -5.53
N TYR A 100 -1.97 -1.04 -4.90
CA TYR A 100 -3.19 -0.58 -4.23
C TYR A 100 -3.56 -1.48 -3.02
N MET A 101 -4.82 -1.93 -2.92
CA MET A 101 -5.30 -2.83 -1.85
C MET A 101 -5.26 -4.31 -2.20
N MET A 102 -4.80 -4.65 -3.41
CA MET A 102 -4.60 -6.04 -3.82
C MET A 102 -3.60 -6.79 -2.93
N PRO A 103 -2.51 -6.17 -2.42
CA PRO A 103 -1.61 -6.85 -1.48
C PRO A 103 -2.33 -7.35 -0.24
N TYR A 104 -3.21 -6.51 0.33
CA TYR A 104 -3.98 -6.88 1.51
C TYR A 104 -4.98 -8.01 1.21
N MET A 105 -5.63 -8.00 0.04
CA MET A 105 -6.55 -9.05 -0.40
C MET A 105 -5.84 -10.41 -0.53
N PHE A 106 -4.70 -10.45 -1.23
CA PHE A 106 -3.92 -11.69 -1.41
C PHE A 106 -3.34 -12.18 -0.08
N SER A 107 -2.77 -11.29 0.73
CA SER A 107 -2.31 -11.61 2.08
C SER A 107 -3.43 -12.25 2.91
N LEU A 108 -4.63 -11.66 2.91
CA LEU A 108 -5.79 -12.20 3.63
C LEU A 108 -6.23 -13.57 3.15
N SER A 109 -6.25 -13.79 1.84
CA SER A 109 -6.55 -15.11 1.29
C SER A 109 -5.59 -16.17 1.85
N GLY A 110 -4.29 -15.87 1.87
CA GLY A 110 -3.27 -16.75 2.43
C GLY A 110 -3.49 -17.03 3.92
N TYR A 111 -3.50 -16.01 4.78
CA TYR A 111 -3.60 -16.25 6.22
C TYR A 111 -4.98 -16.76 6.67
N THR A 112 -6.07 -16.48 5.94
CA THR A 112 -7.38 -17.11 6.21
C THR A 112 -7.28 -18.61 5.99
N SER A 113 -6.66 -19.04 4.89
CA SER A 113 -6.42 -20.45 4.60
C SER A 113 -5.55 -21.10 5.68
N ALA A 114 -4.51 -20.39 6.15
CA ALA A 114 -3.64 -20.85 7.23
C ALA A 114 -4.38 -21.04 8.55
N ILE A 115 -5.20 -20.06 8.96
CA ILE A 115 -5.99 -20.11 10.19
C ILE A 115 -6.91 -21.34 10.19
N ILE A 116 -7.63 -21.56 9.09
CA ILE A 116 -8.53 -22.70 8.95
C ILE A 116 -7.73 -23.99 8.92
N ALA A 117 -6.73 -24.10 8.06
CA ALA A 117 -5.96 -25.33 7.89
C ALA A 117 -5.27 -25.78 9.18
N PHE A 118 -4.43 -24.94 9.78
CA PHE A 118 -3.73 -25.32 11.01
C PHE A 118 -4.69 -25.49 12.19
N GLY A 119 -5.80 -24.75 12.24
CA GLY A 119 -6.85 -24.97 13.24
C GLY A 119 -7.54 -26.32 13.08
N THR A 120 -7.75 -26.79 11.85
CA THR A 120 -8.37 -28.10 11.56
C THR A 120 -7.44 -29.27 11.84
N SER A 121 -6.12 -29.05 11.83
CA SER A 121 -5.13 -30.11 12.08
C SER A 121 -5.24 -30.74 13.48
N VAL A 122 -5.90 -30.09 14.44
CA VAL A 122 -6.20 -30.67 15.76
C VAL A 122 -7.25 -31.79 15.66
N TYR A 123 -8.25 -31.62 14.80
CA TYR A 123 -9.33 -32.58 14.55
C TYR A 123 -9.64 -32.62 13.04
N PRO A 124 -8.88 -33.41 12.25
CA PRO A 124 -8.89 -33.39 10.78
C PRO A 124 -10.12 -34.12 10.20
N LEU A 125 -11.31 -33.57 10.45
CA LEU A 125 -12.58 -34.06 9.93
C LEU A 125 -13.13 -33.05 8.89
N PRO A 126 -13.76 -33.52 7.80
CA PRO A 126 -14.39 -32.63 6.81
C PRO A 126 -15.41 -31.66 7.43
N MET A 127 -16.16 -32.13 8.43
CA MET A 127 -17.10 -31.29 9.18
C MET A 127 -16.41 -30.14 9.93
N THR A 128 -15.23 -30.38 10.51
CA THR A 128 -14.46 -29.34 11.22
C THR A 128 -14.04 -28.22 10.26
N ILE A 129 -13.57 -28.57 9.06
CA ILE A 129 -13.19 -27.61 8.03
C ILE A 129 -14.39 -26.81 7.56
N PHE A 130 -15.52 -27.47 7.34
CA PHE A 130 -16.76 -26.82 6.92
C PHE A 130 -17.23 -25.81 7.97
N ASN A 131 -17.30 -26.22 9.25
CA ASN A 131 -17.73 -25.35 10.35
C ASN A 131 -16.82 -24.12 10.49
N LEU A 132 -15.50 -24.34 10.56
CA LEU A 132 -14.54 -23.24 10.67
C LEU A 132 -14.58 -22.30 9.46
N SER A 133 -14.81 -22.85 8.26
CA SER A 133 -14.93 -22.05 7.03
C SER A 133 -16.18 -21.17 7.05
N GLN A 134 -17.33 -21.73 7.43
CA GLN A 134 -18.59 -21.00 7.50
C GLN A 134 -18.58 -19.94 8.61
N GLU A 135 -18.14 -20.31 9.81
CA GLU A 135 -17.95 -19.37 10.93
C GLU A 135 -17.10 -18.19 10.47
N ARG A 136 -16.00 -18.48 9.77
CA ARG A 136 -15.06 -17.43 9.40
C ARG A 136 -15.60 -16.46 8.36
N LEU A 137 -16.39 -16.94 7.40
CA LEU A 137 -17.10 -16.08 6.45
C LEU A 137 -18.15 -15.23 7.17
N MET A 138 -18.97 -15.84 8.01
CA MET A 138 -20.07 -15.15 8.70
C MET A 138 -19.55 -14.06 9.63
N GLU A 139 -18.50 -14.33 10.41
CA GLU A 139 -17.89 -13.34 11.31
C GLU A 139 -17.28 -12.15 10.55
N VAL A 140 -16.67 -12.39 9.38
CA VAL A 140 -16.16 -11.31 8.53
C VAL A 140 -17.30 -10.47 7.97
N MET A 141 -18.38 -11.10 7.50
CA MET A 141 -19.56 -10.40 6.98
C MET A 141 -20.23 -9.56 8.06
N ILE A 142 -20.45 -10.13 9.25
CA ILE A 142 -21.06 -9.43 10.39
C ILE A 142 -20.23 -8.20 10.76
N GLY A 143 -18.91 -8.34 10.87
CA GLY A 143 -18.03 -7.20 11.17
C GLY A 143 -18.12 -6.08 10.11
N ILE A 144 -18.16 -6.44 8.83
CA ILE A 144 -18.30 -5.47 7.72
C ILE A 144 -19.67 -4.77 7.76
N ILE A 145 -20.75 -5.54 7.93
CA ILE A 145 -22.13 -5.02 7.97
C ILE A 145 -22.28 -4.04 9.14
N ILE A 146 -21.79 -4.40 10.32
CA ILE A 146 -21.90 -3.58 11.53
C ILE A 146 -21.11 -2.29 11.40
N TYR A 147 -19.88 -2.37 10.92
CA TYR A 147 -19.06 -1.18 10.73
C TYR A 147 -19.67 -0.23 9.69
N THR A 148 -20.23 -0.79 8.60
CA THR A 148 -20.95 -0.01 7.58
C THR A 148 -22.20 0.63 8.16
N PHE A 149 -22.97 -0.11 8.95
CA PHE A 149 -24.17 0.38 9.62
C PHE A 149 -23.86 1.56 10.55
N ILE A 150 -22.84 1.47 11.40
CA ILE A 150 -22.49 2.56 12.31
C ILE A 150 -22.00 3.80 11.55
N ASN A 151 -21.22 3.62 10.49
CA ASN A 151 -20.79 4.74 9.66
C ASN A 151 -21.94 5.43 8.92
N TYR A 152 -22.97 4.66 8.55
CA TYR A 152 -24.19 5.20 7.96
C TYR A 152 -25.08 5.89 9.01
N ALA A 153 -25.29 5.26 10.16
CA ALA A 153 -26.15 5.75 11.24
C ALA A 153 -25.59 7.02 11.90
N LEU A 154 -24.27 7.09 12.09
CA LEU A 154 -23.58 8.29 12.53
C LEU A 154 -22.73 8.83 11.37
N PRO A 155 -23.26 9.62 10.43
CA PRO A 155 -22.47 10.17 9.33
C PRO A 155 -21.47 11.21 9.85
N ASN A 156 -20.21 11.14 9.41
CA ASN A 156 -19.22 12.16 9.77
C ASN A 156 -19.33 13.35 8.82
N ARG A 157 -19.90 14.48 9.26
CA ARG A 157 -20.04 15.70 8.43
C ARG A 157 -18.70 16.37 8.09
N SER A 158 -17.58 15.98 8.72
CA SER A 158 -16.30 16.72 8.69
C SER A 158 -15.18 16.07 7.87
N ASN A 159 -15.34 14.84 7.36
CA ASN A 159 -14.28 14.21 6.57
C ASN A 159 -14.39 14.66 5.11
N VAL A 160 -13.78 15.80 4.82
CA VAL A 160 -13.41 16.19 3.46
C VAL A 160 -12.65 14.99 2.84
N PRO A 161 -13.02 14.50 1.64
CA PRO A 161 -12.35 13.38 1.00
C PRO A 161 -10.84 13.56 1.02
N GLN A 162 -10.08 12.48 1.22
CA GLN A 162 -8.62 12.58 1.29
C GLN A 162 -8.05 13.21 0.02
N THR A 163 -8.65 12.94 -1.14
CA THR A 163 -8.34 13.62 -2.40
C THR A 163 -8.40 15.14 -2.25
N VAL A 164 -9.48 15.68 -1.68
CA VAL A 164 -9.64 17.13 -1.52
C VAL A 164 -8.62 17.69 -0.51
N LEU A 165 -8.31 16.96 0.57
CA LEU A 165 -7.27 17.36 1.53
C LEU A 165 -5.88 17.35 0.90
N LEU A 166 -5.53 16.30 0.15
CA LEU A 166 -4.27 16.22 -0.60
C LEU A 166 -4.19 17.30 -1.66
N ASN A 167 -5.27 17.57 -2.40
CA ASN A 167 -5.28 18.61 -3.43
C ASN A 167 -5.06 20.00 -2.81
N ARG A 168 -5.67 20.28 -1.65
CA ARG A 168 -5.40 21.50 -0.88
C ARG A 168 -3.95 21.54 -0.40
N LYS A 169 -3.43 20.44 0.16
CA LYS A 169 -2.04 20.35 0.61
C LYS A 169 -1.06 20.60 -0.54
N ILE A 170 -1.24 19.93 -1.66
CA ILE A 170 -0.47 20.16 -2.90
C ILE A 170 -0.57 21.63 -3.30
N SER A 171 -1.77 22.24 -3.27
CA SER A 171 -1.92 23.66 -3.62
C SER A 171 -1.11 24.60 -2.71
N THR A 172 -0.99 24.26 -1.43
CA THR A 172 -0.19 25.00 -0.45
C THR A 172 1.30 24.76 -0.67
N ASP A 173 1.70 23.51 -0.84
CA ASP A 173 3.10 23.14 -1.05
C ASP A 173 3.67 23.76 -2.33
N ARG A 174 2.85 23.88 -3.38
CA ARG A 174 3.19 24.64 -4.59
C ARG A 174 3.57 26.09 -4.30
N LYS A 175 2.79 26.78 -3.46
CA LYS A 175 3.09 28.15 -3.05
C LYS A 175 4.41 28.22 -2.29
N ASN A 176 4.67 27.21 -1.44
CA ASN A 176 5.92 27.12 -0.68
C ASN A 176 7.13 26.90 -1.60
N VAL A 177 7.03 26.04 -2.61
CA VAL A 177 8.08 25.83 -3.63
C VAL A 177 8.33 27.10 -4.43
N LEU A 178 7.27 27.75 -4.93
CA LEU A 178 7.40 29.03 -5.62
C LEU A 178 8.15 30.04 -4.73
N SER A 179 7.78 30.13 -3.45
CA SER A 179 8.44 31.03 -2.51
C SER A 179 9.91 30.70 -2.25
N SER A 180 10.29 29.41 -2.22
CA SER A 180 11.68 28.99 -1.98
C SER A 180 12.56 29.19 -3.23
N VAL A 181 11.99 29.01 -4.42
CA VAL A 181 12.63 29.35 -5.70
C VAL A 181 12.90 30.84 -5.80
N PHE A 182 11.94 31.69 -5.46
CA PHE A 182 12.13 33.15 -5.46
C PHE A 182 13.16 33.62 -4.42
N LYS A 183 13.32 32.88 -3.32
CA LYS A 183 14.33 33.15 -2.28
C LYS A 183 15.71 32.58 -2.59
N GLY A 184 15.88 31.86 -3.70
CA GLY A 184 17.18 31.27 -4.08
C GLY A 184 17.67 30.13 -3.18
N ASN A 185 16.80 29.51 -2.38
CA ASN A 185 17.20 28.45 -1.45
C ASN A 185 17.04 27.07 -2.10
N TYR A 186 18.13 26.55 -2.66
CA TYR A 186 18.15 25.31 -3.45
C TYR A 186 17.72 24.08 -2.62
N ASP A 187 18.31 23.86 -1.45
CA ASP A 187 18.03 22.69 -0.61
C ASP A 187 16.56 22.63 -0.17
N ASN A 188 16.00 23.78 0.21
CA ASN A 188 14.62 23.86 0.64
C ASN A 188 13.64 23.72 -0.53
N THR A 189 14.04 24.17 -1.72
CA THR A 189 13.27 23.96 -2.96
C THR A 189 13.23 22.49 -3.31
N MET A 190 14.36 21.79 -3.35
CA MET A 190 14.43 20.36 -3.64
C MET A 190 13.67 19.52 -2.61
N LYS A 191 13.75 19.87 -1.33
CA LYS A 191 12.97 19.24 -0.26
C LYS A 191 11.45 19.44 -0.44
N ASN A 192 11.00 20.64 -0.78
CA ASN A 192 9.58 20.90 -0.98
C ASN A 192 9.07 20.28 -2.29
N LEU A 193 9.90 20.21 -3.32
CA LEU A 193 9.57 19.60 -4.61
C LEU A 193 9.36 18.08 -4.46
N SER A 194 10.24 17.41 -3.71
CA SER A 194 10.11 15.97 -3.45
C SER A 194 8.85 15.63 -2.65
N VAL A 195 8.43 16.51 -1.73
CA VAL A 195 7.17 16.41 -0.98
C VAL A 195 5.96 16.58 -1.91
N ILE A 196 5.98 17.56 -2.83
CA ILE A 196 4.90 17.75 -3.81
C ILE A 196 4.76 16.54 -4.73
N ILE A 197 5.88 15.98 -5.20
CA ILE A 197 5.88 14.78 -6.06
C ILE A 197 5.29 13.58 -5.29
N ALA A 198 5.70 13.39 -4.04
CA ALA A 198 5.15 12.33 -3.20
C ALA A 198 3.64 12.51 -2.96
N ASP A 199 3.20 13.73 -2.67
CA ASP A 199 1.78 14.03 -2.45
C ASP A 199 0.97 13.96 -3.76
N SER A 200 1.53 14.31 -4.92
CA SER A 200 0.83 14.22 -6.21
C SER A 200 0.66 12.77 -6.68
N ILE A 201 1.67 11.92 -6.49
CA ILE A 201 1.58 10.48 -6.70
C ILE A 201 0.51 9.90 -5.79
N ALA A 202 0.54 10.25 -4.50
CA ALA A 202 -0.48 9.83 -3.55
C ALA A 202 -1.88 10.33 -3.95
N TYR A 203 -2.01 11.56 -4.46
CA TYR A 203 -3.30 12.07 -4.95
C TYR A 203 -3.81 11.28 -6.14
N ASP A 204 -2.95 10.92 -7.09
CA ASP A 204 -3.34 10.14 -8.26
C ASP A 204 -3.73 8.70 -7.89
N GLU A 205 -3.00 8.04 -6.99
CA GLU A 205 -3.36 6.73 -6.49
C GLU A 205 -4.69 6.76 -5.71
N VAL A 206 -4.84 7.72 -4.79
CA VAL A 206 -6.05 7.88 -3.97
C VAL A 206 -7.23 8.32 -4.84
N SER A 207 -7.03 9.12 -5.90
CA SER A 207 -8.11 9.51 -6.81
C SER A 207 -8.57 8.38 -7.73
N LYS A 208 -7.65 7.56 -8.25
CA LYS A 208 -8.01 6.33 -8.98
C LYS A 208 -8.83 5.41 -8.08
N TYR A 209 -8.38 5.26 -6.84
CA TYR A 209 -9.07 4.47 -5.83
C TYR A 209 -10.48 5.03 -5.52
N GLU A 210 -10.60 6.31 -5.14
CA GLU A 210 -11.89 6.92 -4.83
C GLU A 210 -12.84 6.94 -6.05
N SER A 211 -12.34 7.16 -7.26
CA SER A 211 -13.17 7.19 -8.48
C SER A 211 -13.75 5.83 -8.87
N HIS A 212 -13.04 4.72 -8.62
CA HIS A 212 -13.59 3.37 -8.84
C HIS A 212 -14.69 3.02 -7.83
N PHE A 213 -14.55 3.46 -6.57
CA PHE A 213 -15.50 3.16 -5.49
C PHE A 213 -16.69 4.12 -5.41
N LEU A 214 -16.55 5.37 -5.88
CA LEU A 214 -17.63 6.36 -5.93
C LEU A 214 -18.54 6.22 -7.15
N SER A 215 -18.45 5.13 -7.90
CA SER A 215 -19.31 4.85 -9.07
C SER A 215 -20.81 4.68 -8.73
N PHE A 216 -21.20 4.80 -7.46
CA PHE A 216 -22.58 4.89 -6.97
C PHE A 216 -22.95 6.28 -6.41
N LYS A 217 -22.73 7.36 -7.18
CA LYS A 217 -23.65 8.52 -7.20
C LYS A 217 -23.36 9.42 -8.41
N LYS A 218 -24.38 9.61 -9.25
CA LYS A 218 -24.39 10.62 -10.32
C LYS A 218 -24.00 12.00 -9.77
N ALA A 219 -22.99 12.61 -10.39
CA ALA A 219 -23.05 13.92 -11.06
C ALA A 219 -21.73 14.70 -10.94
N HIS A 220 -21.16 15.01 -12.11
CA HIS A 220 -20.44 16.23 -12.47
C HIS A 220 -19.46 16.84 -11.44
N SER A 221 -18.16 16.64 -11.67
CA SER A 221 -17.18 17.73 -11.64
C SER A 221 -15.91 17.39 -12.44
N LYS A 222 -15.75 18.09 -13.56
CA LYS A 222 -14.46 18.29 -14.25
C LYS A 222 -13.69 19.33 -13.44
N ALA A 223 -12.60 18.96 -12.76
CA ALA A 223 -11.57 19.94 -12.38
C ALA A 223 -10.24 19.25 -12.01
N LEU A 224 -9.22 19.59 -12.79
CA LEU A 224 -7.78 19.58 -12.48
C LEU A 224 -7.16 18.27 -11.97
N LYS A 225 -6.60 17.50 -12.90
CA LYS A 225 -5.43 16.66 -12.64
C LYS A 225 -4.18 17.48 -12.91
N LEU A 226 -3.24 17.41 -11.98
CA LEU A 226 -1.98 18.13 -12.00
C LEU A 226 -0.82 17.23 -12.46
N PRO A 227 -0.57 17.17 -13.78
CA PRO A 227 0.79 17.03 -14.31
C PRO A 227 1.42 18.41 -14.58
N ILE A 228 0.59 19.45 -14.76
CA ILE A 228 0.95 20.76 -15.31
C ILE A 228 1.94 21.54 -14.46
N LEU A 229 2.07 21.33 -13.14
CA LEU A 229 2.94 22.18 -12.32
C LEU A 229 4.40 21.74 -12.28
N VAL A 230 4.66 20.45 -12.45
CA VAL A 230 6.03 19.95 -12.73
C VAL A 230 6.40 20.36 -14.15
N THR A 231 5.43 20.35 -15.08
CA THR A 231 5.59 20.98 -16.39
C THR A 231 5.81 22.49 -16.27
N ILE A 232 5.15 23.22 -15.36
CA ILE A 232 5.35 24.68 -15.11
C ILE A 232 6.63 24.96 -14.34
N SER A 233 7.17 24.05 -13.54
CA SER A 233 8.48 24.22 -12.91
C SER A 233 9.61 24.01 -13.93
N ILE A 234 9.43 23.07 -14.86
CA ILE A 234 10.33 22.84 -16.01
C ILE A 234 10.17 23.98 -17.04
N ILE A 235 8.94 24.36 -17.40
CA ILE A 235 8.61 25.54 -18.21
C ILE A 235 9.06 26.83 -17.51
N GLY A 236 9.04 26.91 -16.19
CA GLY A 236 9.47 28.08 -15.38
C GLY A 236 10.99 28.26 -15.35
N LEU A 237 11.74 27.15 -15.42
CA LEU A 237 13.19 27.14 -15.63
C LEU A 237 13.56 27.48 -17.08
N VAL A 238 12.72 27.06 -18.04
CA VAL A 238 12.81 27.45 -19.46
C VAL A 238 12.31 28.89 -19.71
N ASP A 239 11.39 29.41 -18.89
CA ASP A 239 10.70 30.71 -19.04
C ASP A 239 11.60 31.90 -18.71
N ARG A 240 12.63 31.73 -17.88
CA ARG A 240 13.63 32.80 -17.72
C ARG A 240 14.41 33.07 -19.01
N ALA A 241 14.45 32.09 -19.92
CA ALA A 241 15.11 32.23 -21.21
C ALA A 241 14.15 32.64 -22.34
N PHE A 242 12.82 32.40 -22.23
CA PHE A 242 12.00 32.30 -23.45
C PHE A 242 10.99 33.41 -23.79
N LEU A 243 10.34 34.16 -22.88
CA LEU A 243 9.17 34.97 -23.32
C LEU A 243 9.04 36.39 -22.74
N ARG A 244 9.48 37.33 -23.57
CA ARG A 244 8.79 38.61 -23.82
C ARG A 244 7.31 38.35 -24.19
N TYR A 245 6.48 38.34 -23.16
CA TYR A 245 5.11 38.88 -22.99
C TYR A 245 3.98 38.70 -24.04
N GLU A 246 4.19 38.48 -25.35
CA GLU A 246 3.10 38.73 -26.33
C GLU A 246 2.30 37.48 -26.80
N LYS A 247 2.88 36.26 -26.80
CA LYS A 247 2.20 35.02 -27.23
C LYS A 247 1.40 34.28 -26.15
N TYR A 248 1.53 34.68 -24.88
CA TYR A 248 0.86 34.05 -23.74
C TYR A 248 -0.68 34.13 -23.80
N ASN A 249 -1.24 35.18 -24.41
CA ASN A 249 -2.68 35.36 -24.54
C ASN A 249 -3.33 34.43 -25.60
N GLN A 250 -2.58 33.95 -26.60
CA GLN A 250 -3.11 33.01 -27.59
C GLN A 250 -3.25 31.58 -27.01
N LEU A 251 -2.33 31.15 -26.15
CA LEU A 251 -2.36 29.84 -25.47
C LEU A 251 -3.59 29.64 -24.56
N LEU A 252 -4.12 30.72 -23.99
CA LEU A 252 -5.34 30.69 -23.17
C LEU A 252 -6.60 30.37 -23.99
N SER A 253 -6.61 30.66 -25.29
CA SER A 253 -7.74 30.41 -26.19
C SER A 253 -7.80 28.95 -26.69
N LEU A 254 -6.65 28.28 -26.86
CA LEU A 254 -6.52 26.88 -27.30
C LEU A 254 -6.89 25.84 -26.22
N LYS A 255 -7.05 26.28 -24.95
CA LYS A 255 -7.37 25.41 -23.80
C LYS A 255 -8.74 24.70 -23.91
N LYS A 256 -9.59 25.09 -24.87
CA LYS A 256 -10.93 24.51 -25.08
C LYS A 256 -10.92 23.16 -25.80
N GLU A 257 -9.86 22.81 -26.54
CA GLU A 257 -9.90 21.67 -27.48
C GLU A 257 -9.04 20.46 -27.11
N ILE A 258 -8.26 20.49 -26.01
CA ILE A 258 -7.41 19.36 -25.65
C ILE A 258 -8.28 18.18 -25.15
N SER A 259 -8.61 17.29 -26.09
CA SER A 259 -9.16 15.97 -25.86
C SER A 259 -8.27 15.19 -24.90
N ARG A 260 -8.87 14.65 -23.84
CA ARG A 260 -8.19 13.86 -22.80
C ARG A 260 -7.39 12.72 -23.47
N PRO A 261 -6.06 12.62 -23.31
CA PRO A 261 -5.38 11.38 -23.69
C PRO A 261 -5.89 10.25 -22.80
N SER A 262 -6.36 9.20 -23.46
CA SER A 262 -6.86 7.97 -22.88
C SER A 262 -5.78 7.28 -22.07
N THR A 263 -6.05 7.09 -20.77
CA THR A 263 -5.30 6.25 -19.81
C THR A 263 -3.83 6.63 -19.57
N PHE A 264 -3.52 7.11 -18.35
CA PHE A 264 -2.15 7.14 -17.82
C PHE A 264 -1.56 5.73 -17.79
N GLN A 265 -0.90 5.31 -18.87
CA GLN A 265 -0.12 4.08 -18.93
C GLN A 265 1.33 4.43 -18.59
N SER A 266 1.89 3.80 -17.55
CA SER A 266 3.30 3.87 -17.18
C SER A 266 3.85 2.45 -17.08
N TYR A 267 5.16 2.28 -17.23
CA TYR A 267 5.78 0.97 -17.03
C TYR A 267 5.74 0.62 -15.55
N ALA A 268 5.14 -0.54 -15.26
CA ALA A 268 5.13 -1.07 -13.91
C ALA A 268 6.44 -1.81 -13.64
N PHE A 269 7.28 -1.25 -12.78
CA PHE A 269 8.40 -1.98 -12.19
C PHE A 269 7.86 -2.94 -11.12
N PHE A 270 8.31 -4.20 -11.19
CA PHE A 270 8.07 -5.25 -10.20
C PHE A 270 9.41 -5.81 -9.75
N ASP A 271 9.67 -5.76 -8.44
CA ASP A 271 10.91 -6.30 -7.88
C ASP A 271 10.76 -7.79 -7.59
N TRP A 272 10.90 -8.60 -8.65
CA TRP A 272 10.80 -10.05 -8.59
C TRP A 272 11.77 -10.69 -7.59
N LYS A 273 12.97 -10.11 -7.47
CA LYS A 273 14.01 -10.61 -6.56
C LYS A 273 13.60 -10.41 -5.11
N ASP A 274 13.06 -9.24 -4.75
CA ASP A 274 12.57 -9.02 -3.39
C ASP A 274 11.31 -9.82 -3.10
N ALA A 275 10.39 -9.92 -4.06
CA ALA A 275 9.22 -10.77 -3.94
C ALA A 275 9.62 -12.22 -3.65
N PHE A 276 10.61 -12.76 -4.37
CA PHE A 276 11.13 -14.10 -4.16
C PHE A 276 11.81 -14.26 -2.79
N LEU A 277 12.71 -13.35 -2.39
CA LEU A 277 13.41 -13.42 -1.10
C LEU A 277 12.44 -13.34 0.09
N ASN A 278 11.42 -12.50 0.00
CA ASN A 278 10.36 -12.40 1.01
C ASN A 278 9.53 -13.69 1.08
N THR A 279 9.23 -14.30 -0.07
CA THR A 279 8.50 -15.57 -0.15
C THR A 279 9.32 -16.72 0.43
N LEU A 280 10.62 -16.76 0.13
CA LEU A 280 11.55 -17.74 0.70
C LEU A 280 11.60 -17.64 2.22
N ARG A 281 11.65 -16.41 2.78
CA ARG A 281 11.57 -16.19 4.24
C ARG A 281 10.32 -16.79 4.85
N LEU A 282 9.15 -16.55 4.24
CA LEU A 282 7.89 -17.12 4.70
C LEU A 282 7.94 -18.66 4.68
N VAL A 283 8.37 -19.27 3.57
CA VAL A 283 8.44 -20.73 3.41
C VAL A 283 9.31 -21.35 4.49
N VAL A 284 10.55 -20.87 4.64
CA VAL A 284 11.50 -21.40 5.61
C VAL A 284 10.97 -21.25 7.04
N SER A 285 10.35 -20.11 7.36
CA SER A 285 9.76 -19.86 8.68
C SER A 285 8.60 -20.79 9.00
N LEU A 286 7.72 -21.03 8.03
CA LEU A 286 6.58 -21.93 8.19
C LEU A 286 7.04 -23.37 8.34
N VAL A 287 8.00 -23.82 7.53
CA VAL A 287 8.59 -25.17 7.65
C VAL A 287 9.20 -25.35 9.04
N ILE A 288 10.00 -24.40 9.52
CA ILE A 288 10.59 -24.46 10.86
C ILE A 288 9.51 -24.52 11.95
N SER A 289 8.46 -23.72 11.81
CA SER A 289 7.37 -23.63 12.79
C SER A 289 6.54 -24.91 12.85
N VAL A 290 6.20 -25.48 11.69
CA VAL A 290 5.47 -26.76 11.59
C VAL A 290 6.32 -27.92 12.08
N MET A 291 7.60 -27.98 11.68
CA MET A 291 8.53 -29.01 12.16
C MET A 291 8.71 -28.92 13.67
N PHE A 292 8.86 -27.72 14.22
CA PHE A 292 8.95 -27.53 15.67
C PHE A 292 7.68 -28.03 16.37
N TRP A 293 6.51 -27.64 15.90
CA TRP A 293 5.24 -28.05 16.48
C TRP A 293 5.07 -29.57 16.48
N LEU A 294 5.31 -30.22 15.33
CA LEU A 294 5.10 -31.66 15.19
C LEU A 294 6.10 -32.49 16.01
N ASN A 295 7.37 -32.08 16.07
CA ASN A 295 8.39 -32.79 16.83
C ASN A 295 8.23 -32.63 18.35
N THR A 296 7.73 -31.47 18.80
CA THR A 296 7.53 -31.21 20.24
C THR A 296 6.24 -31.81 20.77
N GLY A 297 5.29 -32.19 19.90
CA GLY A 297 3.96 -32.62 20.32
C GLY A 297 3.20 -31.51 21.05
N TRP A 298 3.52 -30.24 20.78
CA TRP A 298 2.94 -29.11 21.51
C TRP A 298 1.44 -29.01 21.22
N GLU A 299 0.61 -29.26 22.25
CA GLU A 299 -0.86 -29.32 22.16
C GLU A 299 -1.49 -28.14 21.39
N TYR A 300 -1.06 -26.91 21.71
CA TYR A 300 -1.52 -25.67 21.07
C TYR A 300 -0.54 -25.13 20.01
N GLY A 301 0.45 -25.93 19.60
CA GLY A 301 1.53 -25.48 18.73
C GLY A 301 1.08 -25.11 17.31
N TYR A 302 -0.13 -25.51 16.88
CA TYR A 302 -0.73 -25.08 15.61
C TYR A 302 -0.90 -23.56 15.51
N ILE A 303 -0.95 -22.84 16.65
CA ILE A 303 -1.04 -21.38 16.71
C ILE A 303 0.23 -20.73 16.17
N LEU A 304 1.40 -21.35 16.35
CA LEU A 304 2.69 -20.81 15.93
C LEU A 304 2.75 -20.58 14.40
N PRO A 305 2.54 -21.59 13.52
CA PRO A 305 2.57 -21.36 12.07
C PRO A 305 1.47 -20.41 11.58
N VAL A 306 0.32 -20.34 12.26
CA VAL A 306 -0.72 -19.34 11.99
C VAL A 306 -0.17 -17.93 12.23
N LEU A 307 0.42 -17.68 13.41
CA LEU A 307 0.98 -16.38 13.74
C LEU A 307 2.16 -16.00 12.84
N VAL A 308 3.01 -16.95 12.48
CA VAL A 308 4.11 -16.74 11.52
C VAL A 308 3.55 -16.30 10.16
N SER A 309 2.50 -16.97 9.67
CA SER A 309 1.84 -16.59 8.40
C SER A 309 1.29 -15.16 8.44
N ILE A 310 0.66 -14.76 9.55
CA ILE A 310 0.11 -13.41 9.76
C ILE A 310 1.25 -12.38 9.81
N SER A 311 2.32 -12.65 10.56
CA SER A 311 3.42 -11.70 10.73
C SER A 311 4.15 -11.39 9.42
N PHE A 312 4.42 -12.39 8.58
CA PHE A 312 5.05 -12.16 7.27
C PHE A 312 4.11 -11.52 6.24
N THR A 313 2.80 -11.76 6.32
CA THR A 313 1.82 -11.13 5.40
C THR A 313 1.50 -9.68 5.74
N PHE A 314 1.73 -9.24 6.99
CA PHE A 314 1.54 -7.83 7.43
C PHE A 314 2.85 -7.03 7.58
N GLY A 315 3.99 -7.68 7.82
CA GLY A 315 5.20 -7.03 8.35
C GLY A 315 6.26 -6.54 7.37
N ILE A 316 6.26 -6.97 6.09
CA ILE A 316 7.49 -6.86 5.26
C ILE A 316 7.52 -5.66 4.30
N THR A 317 6.43 -4.92 4.11
CA THR A 317 6.37 -3.83 3.11
C THR A 317 6.82 -2.46 3.64
N ILE A 318 7.41 -2.38 4.83
CA ILE A 318 7.72 -1.10 5.49
C ILE A 318 9.22 -0.79 5.41
N PRO A 319 9.63 0.40 4.92
CA PRO A 319 11.03 0.82 4.94
C PRO A 319 11.55 0.83 6.39
N ASN A 320 12.75 0.27 6.61
CA ASN A 320 13.37 0.03 7.92
C ASN A 320 12.69 -1.04 8.80
N ALA A 321 12.35 -2.18 8.21
CA ALA A 321 11.70 -3.30 8.91
C ALA A 321 12.41 -3.73 10.20
N ASN A 322 13.74 -3.62 10.31
CA ASN A 322 14.48 -4.00 11.52
C ASN A 322 14.06 -3.17 12.75
N LYS A 323 13.94 -1.84 12.60
CA LYS A 323 13.48 -0.96 13.70
C LYS A 323 12.02 -1.23 14.06
N LEU A 324 11.20 -1.50 13.05
CA LEU A 324 9.78 -1.78 13.23
C LEU A 324 9.55 -3.13 13.90
N ALA A 325 10.33 -4.16 13.56
CA ALA A 325 10.24 -5.48 14.18
C ALA A 325 10.53 -5.42 15.68
N PHE A 326 11.51 -4.61 16.10
CA PHE A 326 11.80 -4.38 17.52
C PHE A 326 10.66 -3.64 18.25
N ILE A 327 10.07 -2.62 17.61
CA ILE A 327 8.88 -1.95 18.16
C ILE A 327 7.73 -2.94 18.31
N VAL A 328 7.49 -3.78 17.31
CA VAL A 328 6.44 -4.82 17.35
C VAL A 328 6.69 -5.80 18.49
N PHE A 329 7.94 -6.20 18.74
CA PHE A 329 8.30 -7.06 19.86
C PHE A 329 7.98 -6.41 21.22
N ILE A 330 8.37 -5.15 21.44
CA ILE A 330 8.05 -4.42 22.68
C ILE A 330 6.53 -4.29 22.84
N VAL A 331 5.82 -3.91 21.76
CA VAL A 331 4.37 -3.78 21.76
C VAL A 331 3.70 -5.11 22.09
N ALA A 332 4.20 -6.24 21.58
CA ALA A 332 3.66 -7.56 21.88
C ALA A 332 3.80 -7.90 23.38
N LEU A 333 4.94 -7.63 24.01
CA LEU A 333 5.12 -7.83 25.44
C LEU A 333 4.14 -6.99 26.27
N LEU A 334 3.95 -5.72 25.90
CA LEU A 334 2.97 -4.85 26.56
C LEU A 334 1.53 -5.36 26.38
N VAL A 335 1.18 -5.83 25.17
CA VAL A 335 -0.14 -6.42 24.91
C VAL A 335 -0.36 -7.68 25.73
N ILE A 336 0.65 -8.54 25.88
CA ILE A 336 0.53 -9.78 26.68
C ILE A 336 0.24 -9.43 28.13
N ALA A 337 1.04 -8.56 28.74
CA ALA A 337 0.84 -8.13 30.13
C ALA A 337 -0.52 -7.46 30.33
N PHE A 338 -0.89 -6.54 29.43
CA PHE A 338 -2.16 -5.82 29.51
C PHE A 338 -3.37 -6.75 29.29
N SER A 339 -3.29 -7.68 28.35
CA SER A 339 -4.37 -8.66 28.09
C SER A 339 -4.52 -9.64 29.24
N TYR A 340 -3.44 -10.03 29.91
CA TYR A 340 -3.50 -10.85 31.12
C TYR A 340 -4.30 -10.16 32.22
N VAL A 341 -3.95 -8.90 32.52
CA VAL A 341 -4.67 -8.09 33.52
C VAL A 341 -6.14 -7.92 33.12
N LEU A 342 -6.43 -7.57 31.87
CA LEU A 342 -7.81 -7.43 31.42
C LEU A 342 -8.60 -8.72 31.54
N LYS A 343 -8.05 -9.85 31.09
CA LYS A 343 -8.76 -11.14 31.06
C LYS A 343 -8.94 -11.72 32.46
N PHE A 344 -7.87 -11.85 33.24
CA PHE A 344 -7.86 -12.60 34.50
C PHE A 344 -8.08 -11.73 35.75
N PHE A 345 -8.02 -10.40 35.63
CA PHE A 345 -8.36 -9.51 36.73
C PHE A 345 -9.72 -8.84 36.53
N PHE A 346 -9.95 -8.20 35.37
CA PHE A 346 -11.19 -7.43 35.17
C PHE A 346 -12.34 -8.27 34.60
N LEU A 347 -12.15 -8.90 33.44
CA LEU A 347 -13.21 -9.58 32.70
C LEU A 347 -13.74 -10.81 33.43
N ILE A 348 -12.92 -11.50 34.22
CA ILE A 348 -13.36 -12.64 35.04
C ILE A 348 -14.43 -12.27 36.08
N GLN A 349 -14.49 -10.99 36.49
CA GLN A 349 -15.49 -10.49 37.42
C GLN A 349 -16.81 -10.14 36.74
N ALA A 350 -16.84 -10.07 35.40
CA ALA A 350 -18.04 -9.72 34.66
C ALA A 350 -19.01 -10.91 34.60
N SER A 351 -20.18 -10.77 35.23
CA SER A 351 -21.24 -11.79 35.22
C SER A 351 -22.18 -11.67 34.03
N SER A 352 -22.08 -10.59 33.27
CA SER A 352 -22.92 -10.33 32.09
C SER A 352 -22.11 -9.68 30.97
N PHE A 353 -22.60 -9.83 29.74
CA PHE A 353 -22.04 -9.15 28.57
C PHE A 353 -21.92 -7.64 28.78
N MET A 354 -22.92 -7.00 29.41
CA MET A 354 -22.92 -5.55 29.60
C MET A 354 -21.79 -5.09 30.52
N GLN A 355 -21.51 -5.82 31.60
CA GLN A 355 -20.36 -5.53 32.48
C GLN A 355 -19.04 -5.70 31.74
N ALA A 356 -18.91 -6.78 30.96
CA ALA A 356 -17.72 -7.03 30.16
C ALA A 356 -17.52 -5.95 29.09
N ALA A 357 -18.59 -5.48 28.44
CA ALA A 357 -18.57 -4.38 27.50
C ALA A 357 -18.15 -3.06 28.17
N LEU A 358 -18.67 -2.74 29.36
CA LEU A 358 -18.31 -1.54 30.12
C LEU A 358 -16.81 -1.47 30.43
N ILE A 359 -16.20 -2.60 30.80
CA ILE A 359 -14.74 -2.71 31.02
C ILE A 359 -13.97 -2.38 29.72
N MET A 360 -14.49 -2.80 28.57
CA MET A 360 -13.82 -2.66 27.28
C MET A 360 -14.00 -1.28 26.60
N ILE A 361 -15.04 -0.52 26.94
CA ILE A 361 -15.32 0.82 26.38
C ILE A 361 -14.10 1.76 26.44
N PRO A 362 -13.48 2.04 27.61
CA PRO A 362 -12.38 3.00 27.69
C PRO A 362 -11.18 2.59 26.83
N ILE A 363 -10.95 1.28 26.70
CA ILE A 363 -9.84 0.70 25.94
C ILE A 363 -10.07 0.90 24.43
N PHE A 364 -11.28 0.60 23.94
CA PHE A 364 -11.59 0.79 22.52
C PHE A 364 -11.71 2.26 22.13
N ILE A 365 -12.16 3.14 23.04
CA ILE A 365 -12.10 4.60 22.84
C ILE A 365 -10.64 5.04 22.71
N LEU A 366 -9.76 4.62 23.63
CA LEU A 366 -8.34 4.96 23.60
C LEU A 366 -7.69 4.59 22.26
N PHE A 367 -7.93 3.36 21.78
CA PHE A 367 -7.44 2.93 20.46
C PHE A 367 -8.07 3.74 19.31
N GLY A 368 -9.36 4.02 19.38
CA GLY A 368 -10.04 4.90 18.42
C GLY A 368 -9.40 6.29 18.33
N VAL A 369 -9.05 6.88 19.47
CA VAL A 369 -8.38 8.19 19.54
C VAL A 369 -6.96 8.12 18.97
N LEU A 370 -6.16 7.14 19.39
CA LEU A 370 -4.77 6.98 18.94
C LEU A 370 -4.66 6.83 17.42
N LYS A 371 -5.65 6.18 16.78
CA LYS A 371 -5.77 6.11 15.32
C LYS A 371 -5.91 7.46 14.61
N THR A 372 -6.24 8.54 15.32
CA THR A 372 -6.44 9.89 14.76
C THR A 372 -5.28 10.85 15.02
N VAL A 373 -4.31 10.46 15.85
CA VAL A 373 -3.22 11.34 16.33
C VAL A 373 -2.02 11.37 15.40
N GLY A 374 -1.72 10.31 14.66
CA GLY A 374 -0.57 10.29 13.73
C GLY A 374 -0.22 8.90 13.21
N LYS A 375 0.72 8.81 12.25
CA LYS A 375 1.06 7.54 11.57
C LYS A 375 1.59 6.46 12.54
N LEU A 376 2.51 6.82 13.44
CA LEU A 376 3.06 5.91 14.43
C LEU A 376 2.01 5.48 15.47
N ALA A 377 1.25 6.44 16.01
CA ALA A 377 0.17 6.17 16.96
C ALA A 377 -0.94 5.29 16.35
N PHE A 378 -1.26 5.51 15.07
CA PHE A 378 -2.16 4.66 14.31
C PHE A 378 -1.64 3.23 14.23
N LEU A 379 -0.37 3.04 13.85
CA LEU A 379 0.23 1.71 13.73
C LEU A 379 0.23 0.97 15.08
N ILE A 380 0.68 1.64 16.15
CA ILE A 380 0.71 1.08 17.51
C ILE A 380 -0.71 0.70 17.94
N SER A 381 -1.68 1.60 17.80
CA SER A 381 -3.06 1.31 18.18
C SER A 381 -3.67 0.18 17.36
N HIS A 382 -3.39 0.13 16.06
CA HIS A 382 -3.89 -0.92 15.17
C HIS A 382 -3.37 -2.29 15.61
N ILE A 383 -2.05 -2.41 15.81
CA ILE A 383 -1.41 -3.66 16.24
C ILE A 383 -1.89 -4.05 17.64
N MET A 384 -1.89 -3.13 18.60
CA MET A 384 -2.32 -3.41 19.97
C MET A 384 -3.78 -3.85 20.02
N CYS A 385 -4.69 -3.17 19.31
CA CYS A 385 -6.11 -3.50 19.34
C CYS A 385 -6.38 -4.91 18.77
N ILE A 386 -5.75 -5.26 17.64
CA ILE A 386 -5.91 -6.58 17.01
C ILE A 386 -5.33 -7.67 17.91
N SER A 387 -4.08 -7.50 18.37
CA SER A 387 -3.40 -8.48 19.22
C SER A 387 -4.12 -8.67 20.56
N LEU A 388 -4.68 -7.60 21.14
CA LEU A 388 -5.45 -7.66 22.37
C LEU A 388 -6.75 -8.45 22.21
N ILE A 389 -7.51 -8.20 21.13
CA ILE A 389 -8.74 -8.95 20.84
C ILE A 389 -8.42 -10.43 20.64
N PHE A 390 -7.35 -10.73 19.89
CA PHE A 390 -6.89 -12.10 19.65
C PHE A 390 -6.46 -12.80 20.94
N LEU A 391 -5.66 -12.14 21.79
CA LEU A 391 -5.09 -12.76 22.98
C LEU A 391 -6.09 -12.91 24.13
N ILE A 392 -7.02 -11.96 24.28
CA ILE A 392 -8.15 -12.14 25.21
C ILE A 392 -9.01 -13.34 24.76
N ASN A 393 -9.11 -13.58 23.44
CA ASN A 393 -9.88 -14.67 22.85
C ASN A 393 -11.33 -14.63 23.34
N PHE A 394 -12.07 -13.57 22.98
CA PHE A 394 -13.49 -13.43 23.36
C PHE A 394 -14.29 -14.59 22.77
N THR A 395 -14.65 -15.54 23.63
CA THR A 395 -15.48 -16.72 23.35
C THR A 395 -16.91 -16.50 23.86
N ASN A 396 -17.83 -17.36 23.41
CA ASN A 396 -19.23 -17.33 23.84
C ASN A 396 -19.71 -18.73 24.26
N PRO A 397 -19.88 -19.02 25.56
CA PRO A 397 -19.63 -18.15 26.71
C PRO A 397 -18.13 -17.86 26.90
N MET A 398 -17.83 -16.81 27.66
CA MET A 398 -16.45 -16.38 27.89
C MET A 398 -15.66 -17.40 28.71
N SER A 399 -14.52 -17.84 28.18
CA SER A 399 -13.63 -18.82 28.81
C SER A 399 -12.36 -18.18 29.36
N PHE A 400 -12.04 -18.48 30.62
CA PHE A 400 -10.88 -17.97 31.35
C PHE A 400 -9.80 -19.05 31.51
N ASP A 401 -9.41 -19.66 30.40
CA ASP A 401 -8.34 -20.66 30.37
C ASP A 401 -6.96 -20.00 30.31
N PHE A 402 -6.18 -20.15 31.39
CA PHE A 402 -4.81 -19.67 31.48
C PHE A 402 -3.85 -20.47 30.59
N VAL A 403 -4.06 -21.78 30.43
CA VAL A 403 -3.18 -22.64 29.62
C VAL A 403 -3.26 -22.22 28.17
N PHE A 404 -4.47 -22.08 27.60
CA PHE A 404 -4.63 -21.57 26.24
C PHE A 404 -4.03 -20.17 26.07
N PHE A 405 -4.25 -19.27 27.04
CA PHE A 405 -3.70 -17.91 27.00
C PHE A 405 -2.17 -17.91 26.99
N ALA A 406 -1.53 -18.65 27.89
CA ALA A 406 -0.08 -18.72 28.01
C ALA A 406 0.55 -19.32 26.73
N ASN A 407 -0.03 -20.39 26.20
CA ASN A 407 0.43 -20.99 24.95
C ASN A 407 0.30 -20.03 23.76
N THR A 408 -0.82 -19.30 23.67
CA THR A 408 -1.02 -18.29 22.62
C THR A 408 -0.01 -17.14 22.76
N ALA A 409 0.30 -16.70 23.97
CA ALA A 409 1.31 -15.66 24.25
C ALA A 409 2.73 -16.14 23.88
N ILE A 410 3.09 -17.37 24.22
CA ILE A 410 4.38 -17.99 23.86
C ILE A 410 4.49 -18.11 22.33
N ALA A 411 3.44 -18.59 21.66
CA ALA A 411 3.41 -18.69 20.20
C ALA A 411 3.56 -17.32 19.52
N LEU A 412 2.97 -16.26 20.09
CA LEU A 412 3.13 -14.89 19.61
C LEU A 412 4.57 -14.39 19.73
N ILE A 413 5.21 -14.63 20.86
CA ILE A 413 6.62 -14.27 21.08
C ILE A 413 7.51 -15.05 20.11
N PHE A 414 7.31 -16.37 19.98
CA PHE A 414 8.09 -17.22 19.09
C PHE A 414 7.92 -16.82 17.62
N SER A 415 6.70 -16.48 17.20
CA SER A 415 6.45 -15.97 15.85
C SER A 415 7.29 -14.71 15.56
N ILE A 416 7.29 -13.74 16.49
CA ILE A 416 8.06 -12.51 16.31
C ILE A 416 9.58 -12.78 16.31
N ILE A 417 10.06 -13.69 17.16
CA ILE A 417 11.47 -14.10 17.19
C ILE A 417 11.86 -14.74 15.85
N ILE A 418 11.06 -15.66 15.32
CA ILE A 418 11.31 -16.30 14.01
C ILE A 418 11.36 -15.24 12.91
N VAL A 419 10.42 -14.29 12.91
CA VAL A 419 10.40 -13.20 11.93
C VAL A 419 11.66 -12.34 12.02
N ILE A 420 12.07 -11.94 13.23
CA ILE A 420 13.30 -11.15 13.44
C ILE A 420 14.52 -11.94 12.97
N LEU A 421 14.66 -13.20 13.39
CA LEU A 421 15.77 -14.07 13.00
C LEU A 421 15.85 -14.21 11.47
N MET A 422 14.72 -14.37 10.81
CA MET A 422 14.65 -14.52 9.35
C MET A 422 15.00 -13.23 8.61
N LEU A 423 14.70 -12.06 9.18
CA LEU A 423 15.17 -10.78 8.67
C LEU A 423 16.69 -10.60 8.83
N TYR A 424 17.33 -11.32 9.75
CA TYR A 424 18.80 -11.37 9.85
C TYR A 424 19.41 -12.39 8.89
N ILE A 425 18.83 -13.59 8.77
CA ILE A 425 19.36 -14.67 7.90
C ILE A 425 19.21 -14.30 6.42
N ILE A 426 18.02 -13.82 6.02
CA ILE A 426 17.72 -13.38 4.66
C ILE A 426 17.41 -11.89 4.74
N PRO A 427 18.44 -11.02 4.68
CA PRO A 427 18.25 -9.59 4.86
C PRO A 427 17.35 -9.00 3.78
N LEU A 428 16.58 -8.00 4.18
CA LEU A 428 15.85 -7.15 3.23
C LEU A 428 16.84 -6.40 2.36
N SER A 429 16.49 -6.26 1.08
CA SER A 429 17.23 -5.32 0.23
C SER A 429 17.08 -3.90 0.77
N SER A 430 18.18 -3.17 0.77
CA SER A 430 18.16 -1.77 1.21
C SER A 430 17.30 -0.95 0.25
N ALA A 431 16.74 0.16 0.75
CA ALA A 431 15.97 1.09 -0.10
C ALA A 431 16.77 1.50 -1.35
N GLN A 432 18.07 1.75 -1.17
CA GLN A 432 19.01 2.07 -2.24
C GLN A 432 19.14 0.93 -3.27
N GLN A 433 19.21 -0.35 -2.85
CA GLN A 433 19.28 -1.50 -3.77
C GLN A 433 18.01 -1.67 -4.60
N ILE A 434 16.84 -1.44 -4.00
CA ILE A 434 15.56 -1.47 -4.71
C ILE A 434 15.50 -0.33 -5.73
N GLU A 435 15.92 0.87 -5.33
CA GLU A 435 15.99 2.03 -6.22
C GLU A 435 16.95 1.81 -7.38
N THR A 436 18.17 1.31 -7.15
CA THR A 436 19.12 1.01 -8.24
C THR A 436 18.54 0.01 -9.25
N ARG A 437 17.89 -1.07 -8.79
CA ARG A 437 17.22 -2.04 -9.69
C ARG A 437 16.11 -1.40 -10.49
N LYS A 438 15.33 -0.52 -9.86
CA LYS A 438 14.24 0.23 -10.49
C LYS A 438 14.76 1.19 -11.56
N VAL A 439 15.84 1.92 -11.27
CA VAL A 439 16.47 2.82 -12.24
C VAL A 439 17.05 2.02 -13.42
N ASN A 440 17.75 0.92 -13.15
CA ASN A 440 18.29 0.05 -14.20
C ASN A 440 17.19 -0.52 -15.11
N PHE A 441 16.04 -0.90 -14.55
CA PHE A 441 14.88 -1.32 -15.33
C PHE A 441 14.35 -0.20 -16.24
N ILE A 442 14.25 1.02 -15.72
CA ILE A 442 13.81 2.19 -16.49
C ILE A 442 14.81 2.45 -17.64
N LEU A 443 16.11 2.44 -17.36
CA LEU A 443 17.16 2.61 -18.37
C LEU A 443 17.10 1.54 -19.45
N GLN A 444 16.98 0.27 -19.06
CA GLN A 444 16.87 -0.83 -20.00
C GLN A 444 15.63 -0.67 -20.90
N LYS A 445 14.49 -0.20 -20.35
CA LYS A 445 13.28 0.05 -21.13
C LYS A 445 13.42 1.22 -22.09
N ILE A 446 14.12 2.27 -21.70
CA ILE A 446 14.39 3.43 -22.55
C ILE A 446 15.26 3.00 -23.75
N ASN A 447 16.27 2.16 -23.53
CA ASN A 447 17.26 1.79 -24.55
C ASN A 447 16.83 0.67 -25.51
N THR A 448 15.76 -0.09 -25.21
CA THR A 448 15.40 -1.31 -25.98
C THR A 448 14.14 -1.18 -26.82
N LEU A 449 13.34 -0.12 -26.65
CA LEU A 449 12.03 0.01 -27.27
C LEU A 449 12.06 0.99 -28.45
N PRO A 450 11.42 0.66 -29.60
CA PRO A 450 11.25 1.62 -30.68
C PRO A 450 10.43 2.82 -30.16
N LEU A 451 10.99 4.01 -30.28
CA LEU A 451 10.44 5.26 -29.79
C LEU A 451 9.28 5.74 -30.68
N ASN A 452 8.11 5.10 -30.50
CA ASN A 452 6.83 5.56 -31.07
C ASN A 452 6.13 6.54 -30.11
N GLU A 453 5.20 7.36 -30.62
CA GLU A 453 4.45 8.38 -29.86
C GLU A 453 3.84 7.84 -28.54
N LEU A 454 3.25 6.63 -28.59
CA LEU A 454 2.65 5.96 -27.43
C LEU A 454 3.70 5.47 -26.41
N VAL A 455 4.89 5.09 -26.88
CA VAL A 455 6.02 4.65 -26.04
C VAL A 455 6.66 5.84 -25.34
N LEU A 456 6.82 6.97 -26.06
CA LEU A 456 7.31 8.24 -25.51
C LEU A 456 6.45 8.74 -24.36
N ILE A 457 5.11 8.69 -24.52
CA ILE A 457 4.16 9.05 -23.46
C ILE A 457 4.33 8.14 -22.23
N LYS A 458 4.49 6.81 -22.44
CA LYS A 458 4.73 5.85 -21.35
C LYS A 458 6.05 6.10 -20.64
N ILE A 459 7.13 6.36 -21.38
CA ILE A 459 8.46 6.65 -20.82
C ILE A 459 8.41 7.93 -20.00
N ARG A 460 7.84 9.01 -20.53
CA ARG A 460 7.67 10.28 -19.80
C ARG A 460 6.91 10.08 -18.49
N ASN A 461 5.75 9.41 -18.54
CA ASN A 461 4.96 9.15 -17.34
C ASN A 461 5.75 8.32 -16.32
N THR A 462 6.55 7.35 -16.79
CA THR A 462 7.40 6.52 -15.93
C THR A 462 8.54 7.33 -15.31
N LEU A 463 9.17 8.23 -16.05
CA LEU A 463 10.21 9.12 -15.55
C LEU A 463 9.66 10.12 -14.53
N LEU A 464 8.54 10.77 -14.84
CA LEU A 464 7.85 11.71 -13.96
C LEU A 464 7.44 11.07 -12.62
N MET A 465 6.95 9.82 -12.65
CA MET A 465 6.59 9.08 -11.42
C MET A 465 7.81 8.69 -10.58
N ASN A 466 9.02 8.74 -11.14
CA ASN A 466 10.24 8.20 -10.51
C ASN A 466 11.37 9.24 -10.39
N VAL A 467 11.10 10.53 -10.60
CA VAL A 467 12.11 11.61 -10.53
C VAL A 467 12.88 11.60 -9.20
N ASN A 468 12.18 11.41 -8.07
CA ASN A 468 12.81 11.37 -6.76
C ASN A 468 13.84 10.23 -6.63
N SER A 469 13.51 9.03 -7.13
CA SER A 469 14.46 7.90 -7.10
C SER A 469 15.63 8.07 -8.08
N LEU A 470 15.47 8.93 -9.10
CA LEU A 470 16.52 9.21 -10.08
C LEU A 470 17.50 10.29 -9.60
N TYR A 471 17.09 11.13 -8.63
CA TYR A 471 17.90 12.21 -8.06
C TYR A 471 19.14 11.73 -7.29
N GLU A 472 19.21 10.47 -6.85
CA GLU A 472 20.37 9.95 -6.13
C GLU A 472 21.43 9.30 -7.05
N HIS A 473 21.21 9.27 -8.37
CA HIS A 473 22.12 8.62 -9.33
C HIS A 473 22.93 9.62 -10.16
N LYS A 474 24.17 9.26 -10.54
CA LYS A 474 25.11 10.16 -11.25
C LYS A 474 24.65 10.64 -12.64
N ASN A 475 23.58 10.07 -13.23
CA ASN A 475 23.06 10.40 -14.57
C ASN A 475 21.77 11.27 -14.56
N ILE A 476 21.52 12.02 -13.50
CA ILE A 476 20.36 12.93 -13.36
C ILE A 476 20.13 13.84 -14.57
N ASN A 477 21.21 14.40 -15.11
CA ASN A 477 21.13 15.37 -16.20
C ASN A 477 20.51 14.74 -17.45
N GLN A 478 20.90 13.50 -17.78
CA GLN A 478 20.36 12.75 -18.90
C GLN A 478 18.84 12.56 -18.76
N PHE A 479 18.35 12.26 -17.55
CA PHE A 479 16.92 12.07 -17.30
C PHE A 479 16.13 13.38 -17.39
N TYR A 480 16.65 14.50 -16.86
CA TYR A 480 16.00 15.79 -16.99
C TYR A 480 15.92 16.24 -18.46
N VAL A 481 17.01 16.04 -19.21
CA VAL A 481 17.04 16.29 -20.65
C VAL A 481 16.00 15.43 -21.37
N LEU A 482 15.90 14.15 -21.05
CA LEU A 482 14.90 13.26 -21.66
C LEU A 482 13.45 13.72 -21.35
N ILE A 483 13.16 14.10 -20.10
CA ILE A 483 11.84 14.62 -19.70
C ILE A 483 11.52 15.92 -20.45
N ALA A 484 12.50 16.82 -20.58
CA ALA A 484 12.35 18.09 -21.30
C ALA A 484 12.09 17.85 -22.80
N LEU A 485 12.89 16.99 -23.44
CA LEU A 485 12.74 16.62 -24.84
C LEU A 485 11.38 15.96 -25.11
N ILE A 486 10.95 14.98 -24.30
CA ILE A 486 9.64 14.34 -24.51
C ILE A 486 8.49 15.33 -24.28
N SER A 487 8.64 16.27 -23.35
CA SER A 487 7.63 17.31 -23.11
C SER A 487 7.52 18.29 -24.29
N LEU A 488 8.65 18.66 -24.88
CA LEU A 488 8.71 19.49 -26.08
C LEU A 488 8.15 18.76 -27.32
N TYR A 489 8.41 17.45 -27.44
CA TYR A 489 7.85 16.61 -28.52
C TYR A 489 6.31 16.65 -28.53
N GLU A 490 5.67 16.55 -27.36
CA GLU A 490 4.22 16.61 -27.25
C GLU A 490 3.62 18.00 -27.56
N LEU A 491 4.38 19.06 -27.29
CA LEU A 491 3.97 20.44 -27.56
C LEU A 491 4.17 20.83 -29.03
N SER A 492 4.94 20.05 -29.78
CA SER A 492 5.20 20.30 -31.21
C SER A 492 4.00 19.87 -32.05
N GLU A 493 3.48 20.77 -32.89
CA GLU A 493 2.46 20.48 -33.90
C GLU A 493 3.06 20.10 -35.27
N SER A 494 4.36 20.36 -35.49
CA SER A 494 5.05 20.04 -36.75
C SER A 494 5.61 18.61 -36.73
N ASP A 495 5.25 17.82 -37.73
CA ASP A 495 5.73 16.44 -37.93
C ASP A 495 7.25 16.39 -38.14
N GLN A 496 7.82 17.38 -38.82
CA GLN A 496 9.27 17.47 -39.04
C GLN A 496 10.05 17.72 -37.74
N VAL A 497 9.52 18.57 -36.86
CA VAL A 497 10.11 18.82 -35.53
C VAL A 497 9.97 17.57 -34.66
N ARG A 498 8.87 16.84 -34.77
CA ARG A 498 8.65 15.57 -34.06
C ARG A 498 9.65 14.49 -34.48
N GLU A 499 9.92 14.33 -35.78
CA GLU A 499 10.93 13.38 -36.28
C GLU A 499 12.35 13.71 -35.78
N LEU A 500 12.73 15.00 -35.83
CA LEU A 500 14.01 15.47 -35.32
C LEU A 500 14.13 15.25 -33.80
N MET A 501 13.05 15.48 -33.06
CA MET A 501 13.02 15.23 -31.61
C MET A 501 13.14 13.75 -31.27
N VAL A 502 12.53 12.85 -32.05
CA VAL A 502 12.64 11.40 -31.85
C VAL A 502 14.09 10.92 -32.07
N SER A 503 14.79 11.43 -33.08
CA SER A 503 16.19 11.06 -33.33
C SER A 503 17.11 11.51 -32.19
N ILE A 504 16.87 12.70 -31.63
CA ILE A 504 17.64 13.24 -30.50
C ILE A 504 17.31 12.50 -29.20
N ILE A 505 16.04 12.18 -28.95
CA ILE A 505 15.63 11.37 -27.80
C ILE A 505 16.28 9.98 -27.88
N ASN A 506 16.39 9.37 -29.07
CA ASN A 506 17.13 8.13 -29.27
C ASN A 506 18.62 8.28 -28.91
N ALA A 507 19.29 9.32 -29.42
CA ALA A 507 20.72 9.55 -29.16
C ALA A 507 21.01 9.81 -27.67
N VAL A 508 20.19 10.65 -27.01
CA VAL A 508 20.29 10.89 -25.57
C VAL A 508 19.95 9.63 -24.76
N SER A 509 19.03 8.78 -25.23
CA SER A 509 18.72 7.50 -24.59
C SER A 509 19.91 6.55 -24.60
N ILE A 510 20.56 6.38 -25.76
CA ILE A 510 21.68 5.45 -25.94
C ILE A 510 22.95 5.92 -25.19
N GLY A 511 22.98 7.20 -24.80
CA GLY A 511 24.10 7.79 -24.08
C GLY A 511 25.21 8.26 -25.01
N ASP A 512 24.87 8.69 -26.23
CA ASP A 512 25.82 9.31 -27.15
C ASP A 512 26.47 10.55 -26.51
N ASP A 513 27.76 10.76 -26.80
CA ASP A 513 28.49 11.94 -26.34
C ASP A 513 27.83 13.22 -26.84
N LYS A 514 27.80 14.25 -25.98
CA LYS A 514 27.25 15.58 -26.27
C LYS A 514 27.70 16.12 -27.63
N ASP A 515 28.98 15.94 -27.96
CA ASP A 515 29.56 16.41 -29.22
C ASP A 515 29.04 15.65 -30.44
N ASN A 516 28.71 14.36 -30.31
CA ASN A 516 28.09 13.58 -31.39
C ASN A 516 26.63 13.97 -31.61
N ILE A 517 25.90 14.24 -30.52
CA ILE A 517 24.51 14.73 -30.60
C ILE A 517 24.47 16.11 -31.26
N LEU A 518 25.35 17.04 -30.86
CA LEU A 518 25.48 18.37 -31.47
C LEU A 518 25.93 18.31 -32.95
N LYS A 519 26.82 17.38 -33.31
CA LYS A 519 27.20 17.17 -34.71
C LYS A 519 26.05 16.63 -35.56
N SER A 520 25.22 15.72 -35.02
CA SER A 520 24.02 15.23 -35.70
C SER A 520 22.97 16.34 -35.94
N LEU A 521 22.86 17.28 -34.99
CA LEU A 521 22.03 18.48 -35.08
C LEU A 521 22.48 19.44 -36.19
N ASN A 522 23.78 19.61 -36.37
CA ASN A 522 24.33 20.49 -37.41
C ASN A 522 24.36 19.82 -38.79
N GLY A 523 24.56 18.50 -38.87
CA GLY A 523 24.53 17.75 -40.15
C GLY A 523 23.16 17.72 -40.85
N THR A 524 22.08 18.05 -40.16
CA THR A 524 20.71 18.16 -40.73
C THR A 524 20.41 19.55 -41.32
N GLU A 525 21.40 20.45 -41.42
CA GLU A 525 21.28 21.78 -42.04
C GLU A 525 20.76 21.77 -43.49
N THR A 526 20.90 20.66 -44.21
CA THR A 526 20.60 20.58 -45.64
C THR A 526 19.17 20.19 -45.99
N ILE A 527 18.30 19.82 -45.01
CA ILE A 527 17.01 19.18 -45.31
C ILE A 527 15.78 19.99 -44.86
N TYR A 528 15.89 20.87 -43.84
CA TYR A 528 14.72 21.50 -43.21
C TYR A 528 14.86 23.02 -43.11
N SER A 529 14.15 23.75 -43.99
CA SER A 529 14.15 25.23 -44.07
C SER A 529 13.12 25.92 -43.15
N ASP A 530 12.51 25.19 -42.22
CA ASP A 530 11.41 25.69 -41.39
C ASP A 530 11.95 26.45 -40.15
N SER A 531 11.46 27.65 -39.89
CA SER A 531 11.88 28.48 -38.75
C SER A 531 11.68 27.80 -37.40
N ASN A 532 10.70 26.88 -37.31
CA ASN A 532 10.41 26.08 -36.13
C ASN A 532 11.52 25.05 -35.83
N VAL A 533 12.16 24.51 -36.87
CA VAL A 533 13.27 23.54 -36.73
C VAL A 533 14.53 24.23 -36.21
N LYS A 534 14.83 25.45 -36.70
CA LYS A 534 15.95 26.24 -36.19
C LYS A 534 15.78 26.58 -34.70
N TYR A 535 14.57 27.00 -34.31
CA TYR A 535 14.24 27.31 -32.91
C TYR A 535 14.33 26.07 -32.01
N ALA A 536 13.86 24.91 -32.48
CA ALA A 536 13.99 23.64 -31.76
C ALA A 536 15.46 23.26 -31.56
N LYS A 537 16.32 23.42 -32.57
CA LYS A 537 17.77 23.17 -32.46
C LYS A 537 18.44 24.04 -31.39
N ASP A 538 18.10 25.33 -31.32
CA ASP A 538 18.65 26.25 -30.31
C ASP A 538 18.26 25.85 -28.88
N ILE A 539 17.00 25.45 -28.67
CA ILE A 539 16.51 24.95 -27.37
C ILE A 539 17.22 23.65 -27.00
N ILE A 540 17.42 22.75 -27.95
CA ILE A 540 18.08 21.46 -27.72
C ILE A 540 19.56 21.65 -27.40
N GLY A 541 20.25 22.57 -28.09
CA GLY A 541 21.63 22.94 -27.79
C GLY A 541 21.82 23.59 -26.42
N PHE A 542 20.78 24.25 -25.88
CA PHE A 542 20.77 24.75 -24.51
C PHE A 542 20.51 23.65 -23.46
N LEU A 543 19.70 22.64 -23.80
CA LEU A 543 19.38 21.53 -22.90
C LEU A 543 20.51 20.51 -22.75
N LEU A 544 21.29 20.28 -23.81
CA LEU A 544 22.50 19.41 -23.85
C LEU A 544 23.73 20.12 -23.27
#